data_AF-A0A7R7HY70-F1
#
_entry.id   AF-A0A7R7HY70-F1
#
_cell.length_a   1.000
_cell.length_b   1.000
_cell.length_c   1.000
_cell.angle_alpha   90.00
_cell.angle_beta   90.00
_cell.angle_gamma   90.00
#
_symmetry.space_group_name_H-M   'P 1'
#
loop_
_entity.id
_entity.type
_entity.pdbx_description
1 polymer ?
#
loop_
_entity_poly.entity_id
_entity_poly.type
_entity_poly.pdbx_seq_one_letter_code
_entity_poly.pdbx_strand_id
1 'polypeptide(L)'
;MAATSDNKVRVAGAMQAYFDFVDGEGEAYRLVFESDLRNDPAVAERVERAERGCIEAVTETIMADTGVSRDRAELLAVALTGAAENAARFWLASARAVPKPDAVALVAALAWRGISNFPLADGRPDD
;
A
#
# COMPACT_ATOMS: atom_id res chain seq x y z
N MET A 1 -3.53 5.01 -20.75
CA MET A 1 -4.12 5.12 -19.38
C MET A 1 -4.31 6.59 -19.11
N ALA A 2 -5.55 7.06 -18.94
CA ALA A 2 -5.81 8.48 -18.69
C ALA A 2 -5.41 8.83 -17.25
N ALA A 3 -4.48 9.77 -17.09
CA ALA A 3 -4.10 10.28 -15.78
C ALA A 3 -5.32 10.96 -15.15
N THR A 4 -5.84 10.37 -14.07
CA THR A 4 -6.92 10.95 -13.27
C THR A 4 -6.33 11.95 -12.28
N SER A 5 -6.96 13.13 -12.15
CA SER A 5 -6.63 14.14 -11.16
C SER A 5 -7.24 13.85 -9.79
N ASP A 6 -8.01 12.77 -9.65
CA ASP A 6 -8.56 12.34 -8.37
C ASP A 6 -7.50 11.59 -7.56
N ASN A 7 -6.99 12.25 -6.53
CA ASN A 7 -5.94 11.74 -5.68
C ASN A 7 -6.37 10.50 -4.86
N LYS A 8 -7.67 10.32 -4.57
CA LYS A 8 -8.16 9.04 -4.02
C LYS A 8 -7.96 7.89 -5.00
N VAL A 9 -8.20 8.15 -6.28
CA VAL A 9 -8.00 7.15 -7.33
C VAL A 9 -6.51 6.86 -7.53
N ARG A 10 -5.63 7.86 -7.35
CA ARG A 10 -4.17 7.66 -7.40
C ARG A 10 -3.67 6.83 -6.21
N VAL A 11 -4.12 7.11 -4.99
CA VAL A 11 -3.76 6.32 -3.79
C VAL A 11 -4.31 4.90 -3.91
N ALA A 12 -5.58 4.73 -4.27
CA ALA A 12 -6.16 3.41 -4.50
C ALA A 12 -5.43 2.66 -5.63
N GLY A 13 -5.04 3.36 -6.70
CA GLY A 13 -4.25 2.81 -7.79
C GLY A 13 -2.85 2.35 -7.36
N ALA A 14 -2.18 3.09 -6.47
CA ALA A 14 -0.90 2.69 -5.90
C ALA A 14 -1.04 1.42 -5.03
N MET A 15 -2.07 1.37 -4.18
CA MET A 15 -2.36 0.18 -3.36
C MET A 15 -2.71 -1.03 -4.24
N GLN A 16 -3.56 -0.83 -5.25
CA GLN A 16 -3.94 -1.86 -6.20
C GLN A 16 -2.72 -2.40 -6.96
N ALA A 17 -1.85 -1.52 -7.48
CA ALA A 17 -0.63 -1.92 -8.16
C ALA A 17 0.30 -2.75 -7.27
N TYR A 18 0.39 -2.41 -5.97
CA TYR A 18 1.17 -3.18 -5.02
C TYR A 18 0.58 -4.57 -4.78
N PHE A 19 -0.74 -4.66 -4.51
CA PHE A 19 -1.41 -5.95 -4.34
C PHE A 19 -1.40 -6.79 -5.63
N ASP A 20 -1.47 -6.17 -6.81
CA ASP A 20 -1.35 -6.85 -8.10
C ASP A 20 0.05 -7.40 -8.34
N PHE A 21 1.10 -6.66 -7.96
CA PHE A 21 2.46 -7.15 -8.01
C PHE A 21 2.67 -8.38 -7.10
N VAL A 22 2.18 -8.32 -5.86
CA VAL A 22 2.25 -9.44 -4.90
C VAL A 22 1.45 -10.67 -5.36
N ASP A 23 0.30 -10.45 -6.00
CA ASP A 23 -0.64 -11.51 -6.35
C ASP A 23 -0.41 -12.14 -7.74
N GLY A 24 -0.06 -11.32 -8.74
CA GLY A 24 0.22 -11.76 -10.11
C GLY A 24 1.49 -12.60 -10.23
N GLU A 25 2.43 -12.43 -9.29
CA GLU A 25 3.62 -13.26 -9.17
C GLU A 25 3.44 -14.41 -8.15
N GLY A 26 2.24 -14.72 -7.67
CA GLY A 26 2.00 -15.53 -6.46
C GLY A 26 2.72 -16.90 -6.31
N GLU A 27 3.17 -17.54 -7.39
CA GLU A 27 4.10 -18.70 -7.32
C GLU A 27 5.57 -18.26 -7.14
N ALA A 28 6.03 -17.28 -7.92
CA ALA A 28 7.37 -16.68 -7.80
C ALA A 28 7.53 -15.87 -6.50
N TYR A 29 6.48 -15.20 -6.02
CA TYR A 29 6.49 -14.42 -4.78
C TYR A 29 6.48 -15.34 -3.55
N ARG A 30 5.75 -16.48 -3.56
CA ARG A 30 5.94 -17.51 -2.53
C ARG A 30 7.34 -18.10 -2.59
N LEU A 31 7.86 -18.44 -3.77
CA LEU A 31 9.23 -18.95 -3.89
C LEU A 31 10.29 -17.95 -3.43
N VAL A 32 10.12 -16.66 -3.67
CA VAL A 32 11.05 -15.58 -3.28
C VAL A 32 11.01 -15.26 -1.78
N PHE A 33 9.86 -15.46 -1.13
CA PHE A 33 9.67 -15.11 0.29
C PHE A 33 9.65 -16.29 1.26
N GLU A 34 9.27 -17.50 0.83
CA GLU A 34 9.40 -18.75 1.62
C GLU A 34 10.74 -19.46 1.38
N SER A 35 11.38 -19.24 0.22
CA SER A 35 12.76 -19.66 -0.03
C SER A 35 13.68 -18.46 0.09
N ASP A 36 14.94 -18.69 0.46
CA ASP A 36 16.01 -17.70 0.73
C ASP A 36 16.39 -16.74 -0.44
N LEU A 37 15.52 -16.59 -1.44
CA LEU A 37 15.63 -15.76 -2.65
C LEU A 37 15.39 -14.27 -2.40
N ARG A 38 15.08 -13.87 -1.16
CA ARG A 38 15.18 -12.48 -0.70
C ARG A 38 16.59 -11.88 -0.90
N ASN A 39 17.59 -12.74 -1.08
CA ASN A 39 18.96 -12.40 -1.44
C ASN A 39 19.23 -12.32 -2.95
N ASP A 40 18.25 -12.57 -3.83
CA ASP A 40 18.42 -12.36 -5.28
C ASP A 40 18.44 -10.85 -5.56
N PRO A 41 19.60 -10.28 -5.96
CA PRO A 41 19.73 -8.85 -6.13
C PRO A 41 18.81 -8.29 -7.22
N ALA A 42 18.47 -9.09 -8.25
CA ALA A 42 17.65 -8.64 -9.36
C ALA A 42 16.17 -8.48 -8.97
N VAL A 43 15.69 -9.35 -8.08
CA VAL A 43 14.33 -9.25 -7.54
C VAL A 43 14.24 -8.08 -6.56
N ALA A 44 15.22 -7.95 -5.66
CA ALA A 44 15.30 -6.83 -4.72
C ALA A 44 15.31 -5.47 -5.43
N GLU A 45 16.11 -5.33 -6.50
CA GLU A 45 16.17 -4.08 -7.29
C GLU A 45 14.82 -3.74 -7.96
N ARG A 46 14.09 -4.76 -8.44
CA ARG A 46 12.79 -4.54 -9.10
C ARG A 46 11.72 -4.10 -8.10
N VAL A 47 11.70 -4.69 -6.91
CA VAL A 47 10.84 -4.27 -5.79
C VAL A 47 11.16 -2.85 -5.37
N GLU A 48 12.44 -2.54 -5.13
CA GLU A 48 12.88 -1.21 -4.72
C GLU A 48 12.54 -0.14 -5.76
N ARG A 49 12.63 -0.47 -7.06
CA ARG A 49 12.21 0.44 -8.14
C ARG A 49 10.70 0.70 -8.13
N ALA A 50 9.89 -0.32 -7.89
CA ALA A 50 8.44 -0.17 -7.77
C ALA A 50 8.08 0.67 -6.54
N GLU A 51 8.74 0.42 -5.40
CA GLU A 51 8.56 1.16 -4.15
C GLU A 51 8.89 2.65 -4.32
N ARG A 52 10.05 2.99 -4.90
CA ARG A 52 10.41 4.39 -5.22
C ARG A 52 9.38 5.06 -6.11
N GLY A 53 8.87 4.35 -7.11
CA GLY A 53 7.81 4.87 -7.99
C GLY A 53 6.52 5.20 -7.24
N CYS A 54 6.12 4.35 -6.30
CA CYS A 54 4.97 4.59 -5.43
C CYS A 54 5.22 5.79 -4.51
N ILE A 55 6.39 5.87 -3.87
CA ILE A 55 6.75 6.99 -2.98
C ILE A 55 6.67 8.32 -3.73
N GLU A 56 7.32 8.44 -4.89
CA GLU A 56 7.30 9.69 -5.67
C GLU A 56 5.88 10.07 -6.09
N ALA A 57 5.07 9.11 -6.55
CA ALA A 57 3.69 9.37 -6.94
C ALA A 57 2.81 9.84 -5.78
N VAL A 58 3.01 9.29 -4.57
CA VAL A 58 2.30 9.67 -3.35
C VAL A 58 2.82 11.02 -2.82
N THR A 59 4.12 11.29 -2.88
CA THR A 59 4.71 12.59 -2.54
C THR A 59 4.06 13.71 -3.35
N GLU A 60 4.03 13.59 -4.67
CA GLU A 60 3.44 14.58 -5.57
C GLU A 60 1.95 14.79 -5.29
N THR A 61 1.25 13.71 -4.91
CA THR A 61 -0.16 13.77 -4.49
C THR A 61 -0.34 14.59 -3.21
N ILE A 62 0.45 14.29 -2.18
CA ILE A 62 0.36 14.96 -0.87
C ILE A 62 0.71 16.44 -1.01
N MET A 63 1.76 16.77 -1.77
CA MET A 63 2.15 18.16 -2.02
C MET A 63 1.03 18.94 -2.69
N ALA A 64 0.41 18.37 -3.74
CA ALA A 64 -0.67 19.02 -4.47
C ALA A 64 -1.90 19.31 -3.60
N ASP A 65 -2.25 18.41 -2.66
CA ASP A 65 -3.48 18.51 -1.86
C ASP A 65 -3.34 19.28 -0.56
N THR A 66 -2.15 19.29 0.04
CA THR A 66 -1.95 19.82 1.39
C THR A 66 -1.07 21.07 1.44
N GLY A 67 -0.32 21.34 0.36
CA GLY A 67 0.64 22.45 0.30
C GLY A 67 1.84 22.30 1.24
N VAL A 68 2.05 21.11 1.84
CA VAL A 68 3.24 20.86 2.66
C VAL A 68 4.51 20.84 1.80
N SER A 69 5.66 21.06 2.43
CA SER A 69 6.95 20.96 1.73
C SER A 69 7.21 19.54 1.24
N ARG A 70 8.02 19.41 0.17
CA ARG A 70 8.42 18.11 -0.38
C ARG A 70 8.97 17.17 0.70
N ASP A 71 9.90 17.61 1.55
CA ASP A 71 10.47 16.77 2.62
C ASP A 71 9.40 16.18 3.55
N ARG A 72 8.35 16.95 3.86
CA ARG A 72 7.23 16.48 4.69
C ARG A 72 6.34 15.50 3.92
N ALA A 73 6.08 15.78 2.65
CA ALA A 73 5.32 14.90 1.79
C ALA A 73 6.04 13.56 1.55
N GLU A 74 7.35 13.57 1.34
CA GLU A 74 8.18 12.38 1.19
C GLU A 74 8.15 11.52 2.44
N LEU A 75 8.30 12.12 3.63
CA LEU A 75 8.20 11.39 4.89
C LEU A 75 6.84 10.68 5.03
N LEU A 76 5.75 11.37 4.69
CA LEU A 76 4.40 10.79 4.71
C LEU A 76 4.23 9.70 3.66
N ALA A 77 4.75 9.90 2.45
CA ALA A 77 4.67 8.95 1.35
C ALA A 77 5.44 7.65 1.65
N VAL A 78 6.63 7.75 2.24
CA VAL A 78 7.41 6.60 2.71
C VAL A 78 6.63 5.83 3.77
N ALA A 79 6.06 6.52 4.76
CA ALA A 79 5.28 5.88 5.82
C ALA A 79 4.04 5.14 5.27
N LEU A 80 3.31 5.77 4.35
CA LEU A 80 2.14 5.17 3.70
C LEU A 80 2.51 3.95 2.83
N THR A 81 3.61 4.04 2.08
CA THR A 81 4.09 2.96 1.23
C THR A 81 4.56 1.77 2.06
N GLY A 82 5.33 2.00 3.14
CA GLY A 82 5.76 0.93 4.05
C GLY A 82 4.60 0.26 4.78
N ALA A 83 3.55 1.02 5.14
CA ALA A 83 2.34 0.44 5.73
C ALA A 83 1.61 -0.48 4.73
N ALA A 84 1.51 -0.07 3.46
CA ALA A 84 0.92 -0.87 2.40
C ALA A 84 1.70 -2.16 2.13
N GLU A 85 3.03 -2.07 2.10
CA GLU A 85 3.92 -3.21 1.96
C GLU A 85 3.69 -4.22 3.09
N ASN A 86 3.73 -3.76 4.34
CA ASN A 86 3.58 -4.63 5.48
C ASN A 86 2.19 -5.29 5.52
N ALA A 87 1.13 -4.55 5.17
CA ALA A 87 -0.22 -5.07 5.08
C ALA A 87 -0.38 -6.15 4.00
N ALA A 88 0.17 -5.94 2.80
CA ALA A 88 0.12 -6.91 1.71
C ALA A 88 0.92 -8.19 2.03
N ARG A 89 2.08 -8.06 2.68
CA ARG A 89 2.88 -9.20 3.18
C ARG A 89 2.09 -10.03 4.19
N PHE A 90 1.47 -9.37 5.17
CA PHE A 90 0.61 -10.03 6.15
C PHE A 90 -0.58 -10.73 5.48
N TRP A 91 -1.25 -10.05 4.54
CA TRP A 91 -2.37 -10.60 3.78
C TRP A 91 -2.00 -11.88 3.02
N LEU A 92 -0.84 -11.90 2.38
CA LEU A 92 -0.35 -13.10 1.69
C LEU A 92 -0.04 -14.24 2.67
N ALA A 93 0.65 -13.92 3.78
CA ALA A 93 1.03 -14.90 4.82
C ALA A 93 -0.19 -15.50 5.55
N SER A 94 -1.29 -14.75 5.64
CA SER A 94 -2.57 -15.21 6.21
C SER A 94 -3.41 -16.05 5.24
N ALA A 95 -2.78 -16.63 4.21
CA ALA A 95 -3.44 -17.40 3.15
C ALA A 95 -4.59 -16.63 2.45
N ARG A 96 -4.45 -15.30 2.35
CA ARG A 96 -5.46 -14.42 1.74
C ARG A 96 -6.84 -14.52 2.42
N ALA A 97 -6.85 -14.51 3.75
CA ALA A 97 -8.08 -14.62 4.55
C ALA A 97 -9.16 -13.58 4.23
N VAL A 98 -8.76 -12.41 3.72
CA VAL A 98 -9.67 -11.36 3.22
C VAL A 98 -9.62 -11.37 1.68
N PRO A 99 -10.73 -11.21 0.94
CA PRO A 99 -10.67 -11.06 -0.51
C PRO A 99 -9.77 -9.88 -0.91
N LYS A 100 -8.95 -10.05 -1.96
CA LYS A 100 -7.98 -9.03 -2.40
C LYS A 100 -8.62 -7.64 -2.62
N PRO A 101 -9.78 -7.49 -3.28
CA PRO A 101 -10.40 -6.18 -3.46
C PRO A 101 -10.74 -5.51 -2.12
N ASP A 102 -11.18 -6.30 -1.14
CA ASP A 102 -11.53 -5.80 0.19
C ASP A 102 -10.27 -5.39 0.96
N ALA A 103 -9.20 -6.19 0.89
CA ALA A 103 -7.91 -5.86 1.49
C ALA A 103 -7.33 -4.54 0.94
N VAL A 104 -7.37 -4.36 -0.39
CA VAL A 104 -6.95 -3.11 -1.05
C VAL A 104 -7.80 -1.95 -0.57
N ALA A 105 -9.13 -2.10 -0.54
CA ALA A 105 -10.04 -1.05 -0.10
C ALA A 105 -9.82 -0.64 1.37
N LEU A 106 -9.60 -1.61 2.26
CA LEU A 106 -9.30 -1.37 3.68
C LEU A 106 -8.00 -0.58 3.87
N VAL A 107 -6.92 -1.02 3.22
CA VAL A 107 -5.61 -0.36 3.34
C VAL A 107 -5.63 1.03 2.72
N ALA A 108 -6.27 1.21 1.56
CA ALA A 108 -6.43 2.52 0.93
C ALA A 108 -7.25 3.47 1.81
N ALA A 109 -8.33 2.99 2.45
CA ALA A 109 -9.13 3.80 3.36
C ALA A 109 -8.34 4.22 4.60
N LEU A 110 -7.55 3.31 5.19
CA LEU A 110 -6.67 3.60 6.32
C LEU A 110 -5.61 4.65 5.96
N ALA A 111 -4.96 4.49 4.80
CA ALA A 111 -3.95 5.41 4.29
C ALA A 111 -4.50 6.83 4.07
N TRP A 112 -5.74 6.95 3.58
CA TRP A 112 -6.31 8.24 3.21
C TRP A 112 -7.07 8.96 4.34
N ARG A 113 -7.83 8.22 5.16
CA ARG A 113 -8.74 8.81 6.16
C ARG A 113 -8.31 8.54 7.60
N GLY A 114 -7.26 7.75 7.79
CA GLY A 114 -6.82 7.31 9.11
C GLY A 114 -7.78 6.30 9.74
N ILE A 115 -7.36 5.71 10.86
CA ILE A 115 -8.12 4.65 11.52
C ILE A 115 -9.41 5.17 12.17
N SER A 116 -9.47 6.45 12.51
CA SER A 116 -10.66 7.12 13.07
C SER A 116 -11.87 7.14 12.12
N ASN A 117 -11.67 6.78 10.86
CA ASN A 117 -12.74 6.72 9.87
C ASN A 117 -13.39 5.33 9.75
N PHE A 118 -12.89 4.32 10.45
CA PHE A 118 -13.55 3.01 10.51
C PHE A 118 -14.68 3.03 11.54
N PRO A 119 -15.76 2.24 11.35
CA PRO A 119 -16.82 2.14 12.35
C PRO A 119 -16.22 1.72 13.68
N LEU A 120 -16.52 2.46 14.74
CA LEU A 120 -16.28 1.96 16.09
C LEU A 120 -17.14 0.71 16.25
N ALA A 121 -16.55 -0.38 16.72
CA ALA A 121 -17.36 -1.48 17.22
C ALA A 121 -18.14 -0.90 18.41
N ASP A 122 -19.46 -0.78 18.28
CA ASP A 122 -20.34 -0.39 19.37
C ASP A 122 -20.16 -1.39 20.52
N GLY A 123 -19.27 -1.02 21.44
CA GLY A 123 -18.91 -1.77 22.64
C GLY A 123 -19.02 -0.89 23.88
N ARG A 124 -19.90 0.12 23.84
CA ARG A 124 -20.37 0.77 25.05
C ARG A 124 -21.65 0.03 25.47
N PRO A 125 -21.68 -0.69 26.61
CA PRO A 125 -22.94 -0.85 27.31
C PRO A 125 -23.35 0.58 27.71
N ASP A 126 -24.53 1.02 27.29
CA ASP A 126 -25.16 2.19 27.90
C ASP A 126 -25.25 1.94 29.42
N ASP A 127 -24.69 2.88 30.18
CA ASP A 127 -24.60 3.03 31.65
C ASP A 127 -23.80 2.00 32.48
#